data_AF-A0A815VV05-F1
#
_entry.id   AF-A0A815VV05-F1
#
_cell.length_a   1.000
_cell.length_b   1.000
_cell.length_c   1.000
_cell.angle_alpha   90.00
_cell.angle_beta   90.00
_cell.angle_gamma   90.00
#
_symmetry.space_group_name_H-M   'P 1'
#
loop_
_entity.id
_entity.type
_entity.pdbx_description
1 polymer ?
#
loop_
_entity_poly.entity_id
_entity_poly.type
_entity_poly.pdbx_seq_one_letter_code
_entity_poly.pdbx_strand_id
1 'polypeptide(L)'
;TQTDDSFIESSSLPMRLATRRSLLSMFTMNMALTLKLLIKLYPSVHHCLLIGEFFQLEKQAVPDLALFIRSIMGQNTPSIYQLKRESLISALGCALPRVYFDIIDDKGIVGNDCID
;
A
#
# COMPACT_ATOMS: atom_id res chain seq x y z
N THR A 1 4.04 -13.93 32.29
CA THR A 1 3.72 -13.85 30.86
C THR A 1 5.03 -13.80 30.10
N GLN A 2 5.55 -14.98 29.74
CA GLN A 2 6.75 -15.10 28.92
C GLN A 2 6.43 -14.56 27.52
N THR A 3 7.31 -13.71 27.01
CA THR A 3 7.17 -12.94 25.79
C THR A 3 7.17 -13.81 24.53
N ASP A 4 6.27 -13.48 23.61
CA ASP A 4 5.92 -14.12 22.32
C ASP A 4 7.11 -14.48 21.41
N ASP A 5 8.27 -13.84 21.60
CA ASP A 5 9.45 -14.05 20.77
C ASP A 5 10.04 -15.47 20.91
N SER A 6 9.92 -16.08 22.09
CA SER A 6 10.45 -17.42 22.38
C SER A 6 9.70 -18.56 21.69
N PHE A 7 8.40 -18.37 21.36
CA PHE A 7 7.61 -19.34 20.62
C PHE A 7 7.96 -19.34 19.11
N ILE A 8 8.28 -18.18 18.54
CA ILE A 8 8.69 -18.08 17.13
C ILE A 8 10.07 -18.70 16.91
N GLU A 9 11.01 -18.53 17.85
CA GLU A 9 12.36 -19.10 17.73
C GLU A 9 12.40 -20.63 17.89
N SER A 10 11.53 -21.19 18.73
CA SER A 10 11.42 -22.65 18.95
C SER A 10 10.58 -23.38 17.88
N SER A 11 9.89 -22.64 17.01
CA SER A 11 8.99 -23.19 16.01
C SER A 11 9.70 -23.72 14.75
N SER A 12 9.14 -24.77 14.16
CA SER A 12 9.66 -25.34 12.92
C SER A 12 9.57 -24.33 11.77
N LEU A 13 10.53 -24.39 10.83
CA LEU A 13 10.55 -23.52 9.65
C LEU A 13 9.21 -23.50 8.88
N PRO A 14 8.51 -24.63 8.67
CA PRO A 14 7.18 -24.62 8.05
C PRO A 14 6.15 -23.79 8.83
N MET A 15 6.16 -23.86 10.16
CA MET A 15 5.24 -23.10 11.00
C MET A 15 5.54 -21.60 10.92
N ARG A 16 6.81 -21.19 10.98
CA ARG A 16 7.23 -19.80 10.80
C ARG A 16 6.80 -19.22 9.45
N LEU A 17 6.97 -19.99 8.38
CA LEU A 17 6.57 -19.58 7.03
C LEU A 17 5.04 -19.46 6.90
N ALA A 18 4.29 -20.39 7.49
CA ALA A 18 2.83 -20.32 7.52
C ALA A 18 2.34 -19.09 8.28
N THR A 19 2.91 -18.81 9.46
CA THR A 19 2.60 -17.62 10.25
C THR A 19 2.93 -16.34 9.48
N ARG A 20 4.11 -16.25 8.85
CA ARG A 20 4.48 -15.09 8.03
C ARG A 20 3.48 -14.85 6.89
N ARG A 21 3.07 -15.92 6.18
CA ARG A 21 2.06 -15.82 5.10
C ARG A 21 0.71 -15.35 5.63
N SER A 22 0.28 -15.88 6.78
CA SER A 22 -0.99 -15.50 7.41
C SER A 22 -0.99 -14.03 7.83
N LEU A 23 0.09 -13.57 8.48
CA LEU A 23 0.25 -12.17 8.88
C LEU A 23 0.31 -11.24 7.67
N LEU A 24 1.07 -11.61 6.63
CA LEU A 24 1.16 -10.84 5.40
C LEU A 24 -0.22 -10.69 4.75
N SER A 25 -0.98 -11.79 4.64
CA SER A 25 -2.34 -11.78 4.10
C SER A 25 -3.31 -10.93 4.93
N MET A 26 -3.19 -10.96 6.26
CA MET A 26 -4.04 -10.15 7.14
C MET A 26 -3.73 -8.66 6.95
N PHE A 27 -2.45 -8.31 6.89
CA PHE A 27 -2.01 -6.94 6.66
C PHE A 27 -2.48 -6.40 5.31
N THR A 28 -2.27 -7.15 4.22
CA THR A 28 -2.69 -6.74 2.87
C THR A 28 -4.20 -6.63 2.74
N MET A 29 -4.97 -7.51 3.41
CA MET A 29 -6.44 -7.40 3.45
C MET A 29 -6.92 -6.14 4.18
N ASN A 30 -6.31 -5.81 5.32
CA ASN A 30 -6.65 -4.58 6.06
C ASN A 30 -6.33 -3.33 5.23
N MET A 31 -5.22 -3.35 4.50
CA MET A 31 -4.87 -2.27 3.57
C MET A 31 -5.87 -2.15 2.42
N ALA A 32 -6.33 -3.27 1.84
CA ALA A 32 -7.36 -3.29 0.80
C ALA A 32 -8.68 -2.67 1.27
N LEU A 33 -9.11 -3.00 2.50
CA LEU A 33 -10.32 -2.43 3.10
C LEU A 33 -10.18 -0.92 3.37
N THR A 34 -9.00 -0.47 3.78
CA THR A 34 -8.70 0.96 3.97
C THR A 34 -8.77 1.71 2.64
N LEU A 35 -8.16 1.16 1.59
CA LEU A 35 -8.22 1.73 0.24
C LEU A 35 -9.66 1.80 -0.27
N LYS A 36 -10.48 0.77 -0.06
CA LYS A 36 -11.91 0.79 -0.39
C LYS A 36 -12.62 1.97 0.27
N LEU A 37 -12.36 2.23 1.55
CA LEU A 37 -12.98 3.35 2.27
C LEU A 37 -12.54 4.69 1.69
N LEU A 38 -11.25 4.87 1.40
CA LEU A 38 -10.72 6.08 0.78
C LEU A 38 -11.35 6.33 -0.59
N ILE A 39 -11.44 5.32 -1.44
CA ILE A 39 -12.03 5.48 -2.79
C ILE A 39 -13.53 5.74 -2.70
N LYS A 40 -14.22 5.20 -1.69
CA LYS A 40 -15.63 5.56 -1.44
C LYS A 40 -15.80 7.04 -1.05
N LEU A 41 -14.84 7.60 -0.32
CA LEU A 41 -14.86 9.03 0.05
C LEU A 41 -14.44 9.92 -1.13
N TYR A 42 -13.56 9.42 -2.00
CA TYR A 42 -13.01 10.13 -3.15
C TYR A 42 -13.22 9.31 -4.44
N PRO A 43 -14.45 9.28 -4.99
CA PRO A 43 -14.79 8.42 -6.12
C PRO A 43 -14.10 8.79 -7.44
N SER A 44 -13.43 9.94 -7.51
CA SER A 44 -12.58 10.36 -8.63
C SER A 44 -11.19 9.70 -8.63
N VAL A 45 -10.83 8.94 -7.58
CA VAL A 45 -9.53 8.26 -7.52
C VAL A 45 -9.56 6.99 -8.37
N HIS A 46 -8.95 7.08 -9.56
CA HIS A 46 -8.84 5.95 -10.50
C HIS A 46 -7.48 5.24 -10.43
N HIS A 47 -6.48 5.87 -9.81
CA HIS A 47 -5.12 5.36 -9.71
C HIS A 47 -4.63 5.36 -8.26
N CYS A 48 -4.02 4.27 -7.84
CA CYS A 48 -3.36 4.16 -6.53
C CYS A 48 -1.88 3.87 -6.74
N LEU A 49 -1.03 4.81 -6.32
CA LEU A 49 0.41 4.62 -6.30
C LEU A 49 0.83 4.10 -4.92
N LEU A 50 1.35 2.87 -4.90
CA LEU A 50 1.98 2.29 -3.73
C LEU A 50 3.40 2.83 -3.61
N ILE A 51 3.72 3.35 -2.43
CA ILE A 51 5.04 3.81 -2.03
C ILE A 51 5.44 3.16 -0.71
N GLY A 52 6.72 2.83 -0.55
CA GLY A 52 7.30 2.36 0.70
C GLY A 52 8.03 1.04 0.56
N GLU A 53 9.12 0.89 1.33
CA GLU A 53 10.03 -0.25 1.28
C GLU A 53 9.34 -1.60 1.52
N PHE A 54 8.21 -1.61 2.21
CA PHE A 54 7.41 -2.80 2.46
C PHE A 54 7.12 -3.60 1.18
N PHE A 55 6.65 -2.94 0.11
CA PHE A 55 6.31 -3.63 -1.15
C PHE A 55 7.54 -4.05 -1.97
N GLN A 56 8.72 -3.51 -1.64
CA GLN A 56 9.99 -3.95 -2.24
C GLN A 56 10.50 -5.22 -1.56
N LEU A 57 10.34 -5.30 -0.24
CA LEU A 57 10.71 -6.46 0.57
C LEU A 57 9.72 -7.62 0.38
N GLU A 58 8.41 -7.33 0.42
CA GLU A 58 7.33 -8.30 0.29
C GLU A 58 6.72 -8.23 -1.11
N LYS A 59 7.44 -8.76 -2.11
CA LYS A 59 7.03 -8.73 -3.54
C LYS A 59 5.64 -9.35 -3.79
N GLN A 60 5.21 -10.27 -2.92
CA GLN A 60 3.90 -10.91 -3.01
C GLN A 60 2.75 -9.99 -2.54
N ALA A 61 3.05 -8.96 -1.75
CA ALA A 61 2.03 -8.10 -1.17
C ALA A 61 1.29 -7.25 -2.23
N VAL A 62 1.97 -6.81 -3.29
CA VAL A 62 1.36 -6.02 -4.37
C VAL A 62 0.30 -6.81 -5.16
N PRO A 63 0.62 -8.01 -5.72
CA PRO A 63 -0.38 -8.79 -6.42
C PRO A 63 -1.52 -9.25 -5.50
N ASP A 64 -1.23 -9.60 -4.23
CA ASP A 64 -2.25 -9.97 -3.25
C ASP A 64 -3.18 -8.80 -2.94
N LEU A 65 -2.63 -7.59 -2.76
CA LEU A 65 -3.40 -6.37 -2.55
C LEU A 65 -4.29 -6.05 -3.76
N ALA A 66 -3.77 -6.19 -4.98
CA ALA A 66 -4.55 -5.99 -6.20
C ALA A 66 -5.70 -6.99 -6.32
N LEU A 67 -5.46 -8.25 -5.99
CA LEU A 67 -6.50 -9.29 -5.95
C LEU A 67 -7.57 -8.99 -4.90
N PHE A 68 -7.18 -8.57 -3.70
CA PHE A 68 -8.12 -8.23 -2.63
C PHE A 68 -8.95 -6.99 -2.95
N ILE A 69 -8.35 -5.93 -3.48
CA ILE A 69 -9.12 -4.73 -3.86
C ILE A 69 -10.09 -5.10 -4.98
N ARG A 70 -9.65 -5.90 -5.97
CA ARG A 70 -10.52 -6.37 -7.05
C ARG A 70 -11.68 -7.22 -6.56
N SER A 71 -11.47 -8.11 -5.60
CA SER A 71 -12.55 -8.92 -5.04
C SER A 71 -13.55 -8.07 -4.24
N ILE A 72 -13.07 -7.02 -3.58
CA ILE A 72 -13.88 -6.13 -2.73
C ILE A 72 -14.66 -5.08 -3.55
N MET A 73 -14.05 -4.54 -4.60
CA MET A 73 -14.55 -3.38 -5.34
C MET A 73 -15.06 -3.71 -6.75
N GLY A 74 -14.76 -4.89 -7.28
CA GLY A 74 -15.21 -5.33 -8.59
C GLY A 74 -14.73 -4.40 -9.71
N GLN A 75 -15.67 -3.82 -10.46
CA GLN A 75 -15.35 -2.92 -11.57
C GLN A 75 -14.85 -1.54 -11.14
N ASN A 76 -15.07 -1.15 -9.87
CA ASN A 76 -14.61 0.14 -9.33
C ASN A 76 -13.18 0.08 -8.79
N THR A 77 -12.42 -0.94 -9.19
CA THR A 77 -11.05 -1.15 -8.70
C THR A 77 -10.12 -0.15 -9.39
N PRO A 78 -9.39 0.69 -8.63
CA PRO A 78 -8.41 1.58 -9.22
C PRO A 78 -7.22 0.79 -9.77
N SER A 79 -6.54 1.37 -10.75
CA SER A 79 -5.28 0.81 -11.23
C SER A 79 -4.19 1.02 -10.17
N ILE A 80 -3.50 -0.06 -9.81
CA ILE A 80 -2.47 -0.05 -8.77
C ILE A 80 -1.10 -0.04 -9.43
N TYR A 81 -0.26 0.93 -9.06
CA TYR A 81 1.10 1.05 -9.52
C TYR A 81 2.06 0.96 -8.34
N GLN A 82 3.20 0.29 -8.53
CA GLN A 82 4.29 0.29 -7.57
C GLN A 82 5.47 1.06 -8.16
N LEU A 83 6.06 1.95 -7.38
CA LEU A 83 7.21 2.70 -7.83
C LEU A 83 8.50 1.90 -7.55
N LYS A 84 9.31 1.66 -8.59
CA LYS A 84 10.49 0.77 -8.47
C LYS A 84 11.68 1.39 -7.72
N ARG A 85 11.65 2.69 -7.44
CA ARG A 85 12.76 3.47 -6.83
C ARG A 85 12.22 4.49 -5.80
N GLU A 86 11.58 4.02 -4.74
CA GLU A 86 10.86 4.88 -3.77
C GLU A 86 11.76 5.55 -2.74
N SER A 87 12.95 5.00 -2.47
CA SER A 87 13.93 5.62 -1.56
C SER A 87 14.31 7.03 -2.01
N LEU A 88 14.25 7.28 -3.33
CA LEU A 88 14.41 8.60 -3.92
C LEU A 88 13.23 9.53 -3.64
N ILE A 89 11.97 9.06 -3.55
CA ILE A 89 10.82 9.95 -3.31
C ILE A 89 10.81 10.46 -1.86
N SER A 90 11.10 9.60 -0.88
CA SER A 90 11.20 10.04 0.51
C SER A 90 12.41 10.97 0.73
N ALA A 91 13.53 10.71 0.03
CA ALA A 91 14.71 11.58 0.07
C ALA A 91 14.50 12.90 -0.69
N LEU A 92 13.82 12.88 -1.84
CA LEU A 92 13.47 14.08 -2.62
C LEU A 92 12.39 14.92 -1.91
N GLY A 93 11.48 14.28 -1.18
CA GLY A 93 10.48 14.94 -0.34
C GLY A 93 11.08 15.70 0.85
N CYS A 94 12.31 15.37 1.27
CA CYS A 94 13.07 16.18 2.23
C CYS A 94 13.85 17.33 1.58
N ALA A 95 14.13 17.28 0.28
CA ALA A 95 14.87 18.31 -0.46
C ALA A 95 13.99 19.39 -1.09
N LEU A 96 12.69 19.10 -1.26
CA LEU A 96 11.71 20.04 -1.82
C LEU A 96 10.75 20.48 -0.71
N PRO A 97 10.68 21.79 -0.38
CA PRO A 97 9.80 22.26 0.67
C PRO A 97 8.34 22.17 0.21
N ARG A 98 7.51 21.51 1.02
CA ARG A 98 6.04 21.38 0.96
C ARG A 98 5.51 20.25 0.07
N VAL A 99 4.83 19.31 0.74
CA VAL A 99 4.20 18.10 0.20
C VAL A 99 2.99 18.49 -0.66
N TYR A 100 3.09 18.24 -1.96
CA TYR A 100 1.93 18.24 -2.86
C TYR A 100 1.26 16.86 -2.80
N PHE A 101 -0.01 16.81 -2.36
CA PHE A 101 -0.89 15.69 -2.66
C PHE A 101 -1.53 15.98 -4.00
N ASP A 102 -1.01 15.37 -5.06
CA ASP A 102 -1.64 15.46 -6.37
C ASP A 102 -2.59 14.30 -6.60
N ILE A 103 -3.87 14.63 -6.71
CA ILE A 103 -4.89 13.74 -7.26
C ILE A 103 -4.72 13.82 -8.78
N ILE A 104 -4.20 12.74 -9.36
CA ILE A 104 -4.05 12.63 -10.82
C ILE A 104 -5.40 12.14 -11.37
N ASP A 105 -6.10 13.03 -12.06
CA ASP A 105 -7.30 12.72 -12.85
C ASP A 105 -6.92 12.60 -14.33
N ASP A 106 -7.81 12.05 -15.17
CA ASP A 106 -7.63 11.86 -16.62
C ASP A 106 -7.38 13.18 -17.39
N LYS A 107 -7.51 14.33 -16.72
CA LYS A 107 -7.30 15.68 -17.24
C LYS A 107 -5.98 16.33 -16.78
N GLY A 108 -5.21 15.68 -15.91
CA GLY A 108 -3.94 16.20 -15.39
C GLY A 108 -3.85 16.22 -13.86
N ILE A 109 -2.81 16.91 -13.40
CA ILE A 109 -2.38 17.03 -12.00
C ILE A 109 -3.23 18.09 -11.28
N VAL A 110 -4.09 17.70 -10.34
CA VAL A 110 -4.95 18.60 -9.55
C VAL A 110 -4.25 18.98 -8.25
N GLY A 111 -3.33 19.93 -8.33
CA GLY A 111 -2.61 20.48 -7.18
C GLY A 111 -1.91 21.80 -7.46
N ASN A 112 -2.39 22.58 -8.43
CA ASN A 112 -1.84 23.89 -8.74
C ASN A 112 -2.71 25.07 -8.29
N ASP A 113 -3.69 24.84 -7.40
CA ASP A 113 -4.40 25.94 -6.74
C ASP A 113 -3.70 26.27 -5.41
N CYS A 114 -2.46 26.77 -5.53
CA CYS A 114 -1.90 27.58 -4.46
C CYS A 114 -2.66 28.90 -4.46
N ILE A 115 -3.44 29.13 -3.41
CA ILE A 115 -4.08 30.41 -3.07
C ILE A 115 -3.01 31.52 -3.13
N ASP A 116 -3.30 32.61 -3.85
CA ASP A 116 -2.50 33.85 -3.92
C ASP A 116 -2.18 34.43 -2.52
#